data_AF-A0A3C1E2A3-F1
#
_entry.id   AF-A0A3C1E2A3-F1
#
_cell.length_a   1.000
_cell.length_b   1.000
_cell.length_c   1.000
_cell.angle_alpha   90.00
_cell.angle_beta   90.00
_cell.angle_gamma   90.00
#
_symmetry.space_group_name_H-M   'P 1'
#
loop_
_entity.id
_entity.type
_entity.pdbx_description
1 polymer ?
#
loop_
_entity_poly.entity_id
_entity_poly.type
_entity_poly.pdbx_seq_one_letter_code
_entity_poly.pdbx_strand_id
1 'polypeptide(L)'
;STRTRVSFAVGIAELGGIPLIISTANSQLGGKETATDTARVLERQVAAIVWRTFAQSGLEEMALGTTVPVINGLSDDFHPCQLLADLLTIREHRGALAGLTVTFLG
;
A
#
# COMPACT_ATOMS: atom_id res chain seq x y z
N SER A 1 4.10 -5.60 8.53
CA SER A 1 4.43 -4.60 9.57
C SER A 1 3.19 -4.24 10.35
N THR A 2 3.30 -4.14 11.67
CA THR A 2 2.22 -3.66 12.54
C THR A 2 1.80 -2.23 12.20
N ARG A 3 2.76 -1.33 11.93
CA ARG A 3 2.47 0.08 11.62
C ARG A 3 1.59 0.22 10.38
N THR A 4 2.02 -0.34 9.25
CA THR A 4 1.28 -0.30 7.98
C THR A 4 -0.13 -0.89 8.15
N ARG A 5 -0.25 -2.06 8.80
CA ARG A 5 -1.55 -2.71 9.01
C ARG A 5 -2.49 -1.84 9.83
N VAL A 6 -2.02 -1.31 10.95
CA VAL A 6 -2.84 -0.50 11.86
C VAL A 6 -3.23 0.82 11.20
N SER A 7 -2.29 1.52 10.57
CA SER A 7 -2.55 2.83 9.97
C SER A 7 -3.56 2.76 8.83
N PHE A 8 -3.46 1.77 7.94
CA PHE A 8 -4.45 1.57 6.89
C PHE A 8 -5.81 1.15 7.45
N ALA A 9 -5.84 0.20 8.40
CA ALA A 9 -7.10 -0.26 8.96
C ALA A 9 -7.87 0.86 9.68
N VAL A 10 -7.18 1.63 10.52
CA VAL A 10 -7.78 2.77 11.23
C VAL A 10 -8.20 3.85 10.24
N GLY A 11 -7.32 4.27 9.32
CA GLY A 11 -7.65 5.33 8.37
C GLY A 11 -8.83 4.98 7.47
N ILE A 12 -8.95 3.73 6.99
CA ILE A 12 -10.10 3.28 6.21
C ILE A 12 -11.39 3.32 7.05
N ALA A 13 -11.33 2.86 8.30
CA ALA A 13 -12.50 2.86 9.19
C ALA A 13 -12.96 4.28 9.54
N GLU A 14 -12.03 5.21 9.77
CA GLU A 14 -12.33 6.63 10.03
C GLU A 14 -12.96 7.32 8.81
N LEU A 15 -12.62 6.88 7.60
CA LEU A 15 -13.27 7.32 6.37
C LEU A 15 -14.64 6.64 6.12
N GLY A 16 -15.14 5.83 7.06
CA GLY A 16 -16.42 5.13 6.97
C GLY A 16 -16.38 3.82 6.17
N GLY A 17 -15.19 3.36 5.80
CA GLY A 17 -15.00 2.09 5.10
C GLY A 17 -14.87 0.89 6.05
N ILE A 18 -14.80 -0.32 5.48
CA ILE A 18 -14.58 -1.57 6.22
C ILE A 18 -13.27 -2.21 5.72
N PRO A 19 -12.18 -2.18 6.49
CA PRO A 19 -10.92 -2.76 6.06
C PRO A 19 -10.95 -4.30 6.12
N LEU A 20 -10.83 -4.95 4.97
CA LEU A 20 -10.62 -6.40 4.89
C LEU A 20 -9.12 -6.71 4.98
N ILE A 21 -8.67 -7.32 6.08
CA ILE A 21 -7.26 -7.65 6.27
C ILE A 21 -7.00 -9.13 5.99
N ILE A 22 -6.28 -9.40 4.90
CA ILE A 22 -5.91 -10.75 4.50
C ILE A 22 -4.43 -10.98 4.84
N SER A 23 -4.13 -12.04 5.58
CA SER A 23 -2.75 -12.48 5.84
C SER A 23 -2.39 -13.59 4.86
N THR A 24 -1.24 -13.47 4.19
CA THR A 24 -0.71 -14.51 3.29
C THR A 24 -0.46 -15.83 4.00
N ALA A 25 -0.17 -15.82 5.31
CA ALA A 25 -0.02 -17.03 6.10
C ALA A 25 -1.32 -17.87 6.20
N ASN A 26 -2.48 -17.25 5.98
CA ASN A 26 -3.80 -17.88 6.14
C ASN A 26 -4.65 -17.83 4.84
N SER A 27 -4.08 -17.38 3.72
CA SER A 27 -4.82 -17.17 2.48
C SER A 27 -4.31 -18.10 1.38
N GLN A 28 -5.23 -18.76 0.67
CA GLN A 28 -4.89 -19.60 -0.49
C GLN A 28 -4.28 -18.80 -1.66
N LEU A 29 -4.32 -17.46 -1.58
CA LEU A 29 -3.73 -16.51 -2.54
C LEU A 29 -2.20 -16.60 -2.64
N GLY A 30 -1.52 -17.29 -1.73
CA GLY A 30 -0.05 -17.27 -1.62
C GLY A 30 0.75 -18.18 -2.54
N GLY A 31 0.14 -18.92 -3.48
CA GLY A 31 0.95 -19.81 -4.34
C GLY A 31 0.24 -20.65 -5.41
N LYS A 32 -1.06 -20.47 -5.62
CA LYS A 32 -1.79 -21.21 -6.68
C LYS A 32 -2.36 -20.31 -7.78
N GLU A 33 -2.46 -19.01 -7.56
CA GLU A 33 -3.10 -18.06 -8.46
C GLU A 33 -2.13 -16.92 -8.82
N THR A 34 -2.27 -16.38 -10.02
CA THR A 34 -1.49 -15.21 -10.44
C THR A 34 -1.97 -13.96 -9.68
N ALA A 35 -1.13 -12.91 -9.65
CA ALA A 35 -1.54 -11.64 -9.06
C ALA A 35 -2.75 -11.05 -9.82
N THR A 36 -2.77 -11.23 -11.14
CA THR A 36 -3.89 -10.86 -12.01
C THR A 36 -5.19 -11.59 -11.65
N ASP A 37 -5.16 -12.92 -11.48
CA ASP A 37 -6.36 -13.70 -11.16
C ASP A 37 -6.95 -13.28 -9.81
N THR A 38 -6.08 -13.08 -8.82
CA THR A 38 -6.45 -12.54 -7.51
C THR A 38 -7.11 -11.17 -7.65
N ALA A 39 -6.52 -10.27 -8.46
CA ALA A 39 -7.00 -8.91 -8.65
C ALA A 39 -8.42 -8.88 -9.23
N ARG A 40 -8.72 -9.75 -10.21
CA ARG A 40 -10.05 -9.89 -10.83
C ARG A 40 -11.12 -10.36 -9.86
N VAL A 41 -10.76 -11.20 -8.89
CA VAL A 41 -11.71 -11.59 -7.84
C VAL A 41 -11.98 -10.42 -6.89
N LEU A 42 -10.91 -9.77 -6.43
CA LEU A 42 -11.00 -8.67 -5.46
C LEU A 42 -11.71 -7.44 -6.01
N GLU A 43 -11.53 -7.09 -7.28
CA GLU A 43 -12.12 -5.87 -7.87
C GLU A 43 -13.66 -5.83 -7.78
N ARG A 44 -14.30 -7.00 -7.72
CA ARG A 44 -15.77 -7.13 -7.60
C ARG A 44 -16.26 -6.99 -6.15
N GLN A 45 -15.34 -6.91 -5.20
CA GLN A 45 -15.63 -7.00 -3.76
C GLN A 45 -15.14 -5.78 -2.98
N VAL A 46 -14.05 -5.14 -3.43
CA VAL A 46 -13.41 -4.03 -2.70
C VAL A 46 -13.31 -2.79 -3.58
N ALA A 47 -13.29 -1.61 -2.94
CA ALA A 47 -13.12 -0.33 -3.64
C ALA A 47 -11.64 0.01 -3.94
N ALA A 48 -10.69 -0.60 -3.23
CA ALA A 48 -9.25 -0.42 -3.42
C ALA A 48 -8.50 -1.60 -2.80
N ILE A 49 -7.30 -1.87 -3.30
CA ILE A 49 -6.42 -2.93 -2.81
C ILE A 49 -5.14 -2.28 -2.26
N VAL A 50 -4.84 -2.54 -0.99
CA VAL A 50 -3.53 -2.20 -0.41
C VAL A 50 -2.73 -3.48 -0.30
N TRP A 51 -1.57 -3.52 -0.96
CA TRP A 51 -0.71 -4.69 -0.93
C TRP A 51 0.70 -4.34 -0.48
N ARG A 52 1.18 -5.10 0.50
CA ARG A 52 2.58 -5.18 0.89
C ARG A 52 3.13 -6.50 0.40
N THR A 53 4.17 -6.45 -0.39
CA THR A 53 4.77 -7.63 -1.03
C THR A 53 6.29 -7.50 -1.08
N PHE A 54 6.95 -8.43 -1.76
CA PHE A 54 8.38 -8.39 -2.05
C PHE A 54 8.59 -7.62 -3.36
N ALA A 55 8.60 -8.34 -4.49
CA ALA A 55 8.87 -7.78 -5.81
C ALA A 55 7.81 -6.74 -6.25
N GLN A 56 8.29 -5.58 -6.69
CA GLN A 56 7.45 -4.51 -7.24
C GLN A 56 6.66 -4.95 -8.47
N SER A 57 7.21 -5.87 -9.28
CA SER A 57 6.52 -6.41 -10.47
C SER A 57 5.19 -7.08 -10.16
N GLY A 58 5.03 -7.68 -8.96
CA GLY A 58 3.75 -8.26 -8.55
C GLY A 58 2.67 -7.18 -8.36
N LEU A 59 3.03 -6.04 -7.76
CA LEU A 59 2.13 -4.88 -7.61
C LEU A 59 1.73 -4.32 -8.97
N GLU A 60 2.67 -4.22 -9.90
CA GLU A 60 2.42 -3.74 -11.27
C GLU A 60 1.50 -4.70 -12.04
N GLU A 61 1.75 -6.01 -11.95
CA GLU A 61 0.90 -7.04 -12.54
C GLU A 61 -0.53 -6.97 -11.98
N MET A 62 -0.66 -6.87 -10.64
CA MET A 62 -1.96 -6.72 -9.99
C MET A 62 -2.68 -5.46 -10.46
N ALA A 63 -1.98 -4.32 -10.52
CA ALA A 63 -2.54 -3.04 -10.95
C ALA A 63 -3.00 -3.06 -12.42
N LEU A 64 -2.28 -3.76 -13.30
CA LEU A 64 -2.71 -3.98 -14.69
C LEU A 64 -3.91 -4.93 -14.79
N GLY A 65 -4.07 -5.83 -13.82
CA GLY A 65 -5.10 -6.86 -13.78
C GLY A 65 -6.44 -6.43 -13.16
N THR A 66 -6.55 -5.21 -12.62
CA THR A 66 -7.77 -4.73 -11.95
C THR A 66 -8.19 -3.34 -12.41
N THR A 67 -9.48 -3.05 -12.22
CA THR A 67 -10.08 -1.72 -12.41
C THR A 67 -10.06 -0.85 -11.15
N VAL A 68 -9.77 -1.40 -9.98
CA VAL A 68 -9.73 -0.63 -8.71
C VAL A 68 -8.31 -0.19 -8.36
N PRO A 69 -8.11 0.91 -7.61
CA PRO A 69 -6.77 1.37 -7.26
C PRO A 69 -5.97 0.33 -6.47
N VAL A 70 -4.71 0.13 -6.86
CA VAL A 70 -3.72 -0.68 -6.12
C VAL A 70 -2.71 0.24 -5.46
N ILE A 71 -2.56 0.12 -4.14
CA ILE A 71 -1.69 0.96 -3.31
C ILE A 71 -0.53 0.10 -2.79
N ASN A 72 0.70 0.51 -3.12
CA ASN A 72 1.92 -0.11 -2.58
C ASN A 72 2.10 0.28 -1.11
N GLY A 73 1.82 -0.67 -0.20
CA GLY A 73 2.03 -0.50 1.23
C GLY A 73 3.49 -0.69 1.67
N LEU A 74 4.29 -1.41 0.89
CA LEU A 74 5.75 -1.57 0.91
C LEU A 74 6.11 -2.71 -0.08
N SER A 75 7.11 -2.48 -0.92
CA SER A 75 7.85 -3.48 -1.70
C SER A 75 9.33 -3.45 -1.31
N ASP A 76 10.14 -4.38 -1.85
CA ASP A 76 11.59 -4.38 -1.62
C ASP A 76 12.25 -3.10 -2.20
N ASP A 77 11.67 -2.56 -3.27
CA ASP A 77 12.21 -1.40 -3.99
C ASP A 77 11.67 -0.06 -3.45
N PHE A 78 10.41 -0.02 -2.98
CA PHE A 78 9.74 1.25 -2.67
C PHE A 78 8.89 1.20 -1.40
N HIS A 79 8.90 2.32 -0.67
CA HIS A 79 7.98 2.57 0.45
C HIS A 79 7.28 3.94 0.31
N PRO A 80 6.40 4.12 -0.68
CA PRO A 80 5.86 5.45 -1.03
C PRO A 80 4.97 6.04 0.06
N CYS A 81 4.19 5.22 0.76
CA CYS A 81 3.35 5.71 1.86
C CYS A 81 4.16 6.27 3.03
N GLN A 82 5.34 5.72 3.31
CA GLN A 82 6.24 6.27 4.34
C GLN A 82 6.77 7.63 3.88
N LEU A 83 7.25 7.73 2.64
CA LEU A 83 7.75 8.99 2.10
C LEU A 83 6.69 10.10 2.12
N LEU A 84 5.44 9.79 1.80
CA LEU A 84 4.33 10.75 1.90
C LEU A 84 4.11 11.22 3.35
N ALA A 85 4.19 10.33 4.34
CA ALA A 85 4.10 10.68 5.75
C ALA A 85 5.29 11.54 6.22
N ASP A 86 6.49 11.23 5.73
CA ASP A 86 7.71 11.99 6.04
C ASP A 86 7.61 13.42 5.48
N LEU A 87 7.18 13.57 4.23
CA LEU A 87 6.98 14.88 3.59
C LEU A 87 5.86 15.69 4.27
N LEU A 88 4.78 15.04 4.72
CA LEU A 88 3.76 15.69 5.53
C LEU A 88 4.37 16.24 6.83
N THR A 89 5.15 15.42 7.53
CA THR A 89 5.80 15.80 8.80
C THR A 89 6.77 16.97 8.59
N ILE A 90 7.61 16.92 7.54
CA ILE A 90 8.52 18.03 7.22
C ILE A 90 7.72 19.31 6.94
N ARG A 91 6.63 19.22 6.19
CA ARG A 91 5.79 20.38 5.87
C ARG A 91 5.18 21.00 7.13
N GLU A 92 4.72 20.19 8.07
CA GLU A 92 4.17 20.67 9.36
C GLU A 92 5.22 21.40 10.20
N HIS A 93 6.50 20.99 10.14
CA HIS A 93 7.56 21.55 10.97
C HIS A 93 8.46 22.58 10.28
N ARG A 94 8.42 22.69 8.96
CA ARG A 94 9.32 23.56 8.16
C ARG A 94 8.58 24.40 7.11
N GLY A 95 7.28 24.19 6.91
CA GLY A 95 6.49 24.93 5.91
C GLY A 95 6.66 24.35 4.50
N ALA A 96 6.92 25.21 3.51
CA ALA A 96 7.03 24.75 2.13
C ALA A 96 8.20 23.76 1.93
N LEU A 97 7.96 22.71 1.16
CA LEU A 97 8.98 21.69 0.86
C LEU A 97 10.02 22.17 -0.15
N ALA A 98 9.62 23.05 -1.08
CA ALA A 98 10.49 23.56 -2.12
C ALA A 98 11.66 24.36 -1.52
N GLY A 99 12.88 24.03 -1.93
CA GLY A 99 14.11 24.69 -1.44
C GLY A 99 14.69 24.10 -0.16
N LEU A 100 14.05 23.10 0.45
CA LEU A 100 14.63 22.38 1.57
C LEU A 100 15.65 21.33 1.09
N THR A 101 16.74 21.21 1.83
CA THR A 101 17.72 20.13 1.65
C THR A 101 17.45 19.05 2.70
N VAL A 102 17.26 17.82 2.24
CA VAL A 102 17.13 16.63 3.09
C VAL A 102 18.34 15.73 2.86
N THR A 103 18.97 15.28 3.94
CA THR A 103 20.05 14.31 3.88
C THR A 103 19.54 12.98 4.43
N PHE A 104 19.53 11.94 3.59
CA PHE A 104 19.39 10.57 4.05
C PHE A 104 20.78 10.02 4.37
N LEU A 105 20.95 9.44 5.56
CA LEU A 105 22.20 8.82 6.00
C LEU A 105 21.95 7.33 6.21
N GLY A 106 22.56 6.50 5.38
CA GLY A 106 22.39 5.05 5.37
C GLY A 106 23.05 4.44 4.14
#